data_AF-A0A346GIC8-F1
#
_entry.id   AF-A0A346GIC8-F1
#
_cell.length_a   1.000
_cell.length_b   1.000
_cell.length_c   1.000
_cell.angle_alpha   90.00
_cell.angle_beta   90.00
_cell.angle_gamma   90.00
#
_symmetry.space_group_name_H-M   'P 1'
#
loop_
_entity.id
_entity.type
_entity.pdbx_description
1 polymer ?
#
loop_
_entity_poly.entity_id
_entity_poly.type
_entity_poly.pdbx_seq_one_letter_code
_entity_poly.pdbx_strand_id
1 'polypeptide(L)'
;METVFDALKAMGKATSVELAARLDISREEVLNELWELKKAGFVDKSVYTWRVADNNVQQEQPAPEEQPEETTTATVAKISECDLTATIEQRGPQTADELATLFGTTSRKVASTLAMAISKGRLIRVNQNGKFRYCMPGGNLPAEPKAASVAETDGKAFPQPACVALPVQEAATQEDIKTETVADIVQPLEKRVDNLVLPSLRQANRELRRAKSDIRKWERVCAALRELNKYRDIVAQLCQEATSEQD
;
A
#
# COMPACT_ATOMS: atom_id res chain seq x y z
N MET A 1 37.19 32.08 5.70
CA MET A 1 36.08 31.72 6.58
C MET A 1 35.89 30.23 6.45
N GLU A 2 36.02 29.45 7.53
CA GLU A 2 35.75 28.01 7.49
C GLU A 2 34.24 27.81 7.29
N THR A 3 33.82 26.99 6.31
CA THR A 3 32.41 26.63 6.12
C THR A 3 32.05 25.38 6.92
N VAL A 4 30.76 25.12 7.15
CA VAL A 4 30.30 23.90 7.82
C VAL A 4 30.75 22.63 7.10
N PHE A 5 30.85 22.68 5.77
CA PHE A 5 31.35 21.57 4.97
C PHE A 5 32.85 21.33 5.19
N ASP A 6 33.67 22.38 5.22
CA ASP A 6 35.11 22.27 5.44
C ASP A 6 35.43 21.70 6.83
N ALA A 7 34.71 22.18 7.86
CA ALA A 7 34.80 21.66 9.21
C ALA A 7 34.38 20.19 9.30
N LEU A 8 33.33 19.81 8.57
CA LEU A 8 32.87 18.42 8.50
C LEU A 8 33.86 17.51 7.74
N LYS A 9 34.50 18.03 6.68
CA LYS A 9 35.54 17.32 5.91
C LYS A 9 36.80 17.11 6.76
N ALA A 10 37.18 18.11 7.56
CA ALA A 10 38.31 18.03 8.48
C ALA A 10 38.07 17.01 9.61
N MET A 11 36.84 16.93 10.13
CA MET A 11 36.48 15.98 11.19
C MET A 11 36.07 14.59 10.67
N GLY A 12 35.71 14.49 9.38
CA GLY A 12 35.17 13.31 8.71
C GLY A 12 33.75 12.92 9.17
N LYS A 13 33.51 12.91 10.48
CA LYS A 13 32.24 12.57 11.13
C LYS A 13 32.05 13.52 12.28
N ALA A 14 31.01 14.34 12.23
CA ALA A 14 30.77 15.31 13.29
C ALA A 14 29.29 15.41 13.63
N THR A 15 29.05 15.79 14.86
CA THR A 15 27.73 16.11 15.38
C THR A 15 27.45 17.60 15.12
N SER A 16 26.18 17.99 15.00
CA SER A 16 25.83 19.42 14.85
C SER A 16 26.37 20.29 15.99
N VAL A 17 26.54 19.70 17.18
CA VAL A 17 27.07 20.38 18.37
C VAL A 17 28.58 20.61 18.26
N GLU A 18 29.32 19.63 17.74
CA GLU A 18 30.77 19.71 17.56
C GLU A 18 31.14 20.70 16.44
N LEU A 19 30.34 20.76 15.38
CA LEU A 19 30.49 21.74 14.30
C LEU A 19 30.18 23.17 14.78
N ALA A 20 29.13 23.34 15.58
CA ALA A 20 28.78 24.63 16.17
C ALA A 20 29.89 25.15 17.09
N ALA A 21 30.45 24.28 17.93
CA ALA A 21 31.54 24.65 18.83
C ALA A 21 32.87 24.98 18.10
N ARG A 22 33.09 24.42 16.90
CA ARG A 22 34.30 24.70 16.11
C ARG A 22 34.20 26.01 15.34
N LEU A 23 33.01 26.31 14.81
CA LEU A 23 32.78 27.47 13.97
C LEU A 23 32.35 28.72 14.76
N ASP A 24 32.08 28.57 16.06
CA ASP A 24 31.45 29.58 16.92
C ASP A 24 30.12 30.10 16.32
N ILE A 25 29.37 29.19 15.68
CA ILE A 25 28.08 29.45 15.01
C ILE A 25 26.96 28.78 15.80
N SER A 26 25.74 29.31 15.71
CA SER A 26 24.57 28.70 16.34
C SER A 26 24.33 27.28 15.80
N ARG A 27 23.90 26.37 16.68
CA ARG A 27 23.57 24.98 16.28
C ARG A 27 22.51 24.93 15.18
N GLU A 28 21.61 25.91 15.15
CA GLU A 28 20.51 26.00 14.19
C GLU A 28 21.01 26.36 12.79
N GLU A 29 21.91 27.34 12.68
CA GLU A 29 22.57 27.69 11.42
C GLU A 29 23.36 26.50 10.86
N VAL A 30 24.13 25.82 11.72
CA VAL A 30 24.85 24.59 11.34
C VAL A 30 23.89 23.51 10.84
N LEU A 31 22.75 23.30 11.50
CA LEU A 31 21.75 22.33 11.05
C LEU A 31 21.09 22.73 9.74
N ASN A 32 20.84 24.01 9.53
CA ASN A 32 20.24 24.53 8.31
C ASN A 32 21.19 24.29 7.12
N GLU A 33 22.47 24.65 7.27
CA GLU A 33 23.50 24.40 6.26
C GLU A 33 23.72 22.91 5.99
N LEU A 34 23.79 22.08 7.03
CA LEU A 34 23.91 20.62 6.86
C LEU A 34 22.71 20.02 6.11
N TRP A 35 21.51 20.57 6.30
CA TRP A 35 20.33 20.16 5.55
C TRP A 35 20.40 20.58 4.09
N GLU A 36 20.89 21.78 3.79
CA GLU A 36 21.12 22.21 2.40
C GLU A 36 22.21 21.39 1.71
N LEU A 37 23.33 21.14 2.38
CA LEU A 37 24.41 20.26 1.89
C LEU A 37 23.93 18.83 1.66
N LYS A 38 23.02 18.34 2.50
CA LYS A 38 22.38 17.03 2.32
C LYS A 38 21.40 17.01 1.16
N LYS A 39 20.63 18.09 0.93
CA LYS A 39 19.76 18.21 -0.25
C LYS A 39 20.58 18.22 -1.54
N ALA A 40 21.73 18.90 -1.51
CA ALA A 40 22.71 18.95 -2.59
C ALA A 40 23.53 17.65 -2.76
N GLY A 41 23.48 16.73 -1.78
CA GLY A 41 24.13 15.42 -1.86
C GLY A 41 25.60 15.39 -1.44
N PHE A 42 26.11 16.47 -0.84
CA PHE A 42 27.49 16.55 -0.33
C PHE A 42 27.66 15.87 1.03
N VAL A 43 26.58 15.79 1.81
CA VAL A 43 26.63 15.32 3.20
C VAL A 43 25.54 14.27 3.44
N ASP A 44 25.95 13.15 4.05
CA ASP A 44 25.06 12.11 4.53
C ASP A 44 24.77 12.27 6.03
N LYS A 45 23.51 11.98 6.39
CA LYS A 45 23.05 11.96 7.78
C LYS A 45 22.92 10.52 8.26
N SER A 46 23.76 10.15 9.21
CA SER A 46 23.54 8.97 10.07
C SER A 46 22.70 9.38 11.29
N VAL A 47 22.28 8.40 12.12
CA VAL A 47 21.33 8.59 13.24
C VAL A 47 21.56 9.89 14.03
N TYR A 48 22.79 10.17 14.43
CA TYR A 48 23.17 11.40 15.17
C TYR A 48 24.43 12.10 14.63
N THR A 49 25.11 11.54 13.63
CA THR A 49 26.32 12.17 13.04
C THR A 49 26.14 12.48 11.57
N TRP A 50 26.76 13.57 11.14
CA TRP A 50 26.87 13.97 9.74
C TRP A 50 28.23 13.53 9.21
N ARG A 51 28.30 13.24 7.91
CA ARG A 51 29.49 12.77 7.20
C ARG A 51 29.50 13.32 5.79
N VAL A 52 30.67 13.58 5.24
CA VAL A 52 30.81 13.85 3.80
C VAL A 52 30.44 12.57 3.03
N ALA A 53 29.67 12.69 1.95
CA ALA A 53 29.27 11.54 1.13
C ALA A 53 30.49 10.96 0.40
N ASP A 54 30.63 9.63 0.42
CA ASP A 54 31.80 8.90 -0.13
C ASP A 54 31.91 8.97 -1.67
N ASN A 55 30.94 9.57 -2.36
CA ASN A 55 30.90 9.69 -3.81
C ASN A 55 31.70 10.89 -4.36
N ASN A 56 32.31 11.72 -3.50
CA ASN A 56 32.99 12.94 -3.92
C ASN A 56 34.47 12.98 -3.49
N VAL A 57 35.28 12.10 -4.08
CA VAL A 57 36.74 12.29 -4.13
C VAL A 57 37.06 13.14 -5.35
N GLN A 58 36.70 14.42 -5.33
CA GLN A 58 37.40 15.50 -6.06
C GLN A 58 36.64 16.81 -5.88
N GLN A 59 37.11 17.62 -4.94
CA GLN A 59 37.32 19.04 -5.17
C GLN A 59 38.16 19.59 -4.01
N GLU A 60 39.44 19.76 -4.30
CA GLU A 60 40.23 20.87 -3.76
C GLU A 60 39.70 22.16 -4.40
N GLN A 61 39.51 23.17 -3.56
CA GLN A 61 39.24 24.55 -3.98
C GLN A 61 40.51 25.13 -4.64
N PRO A 62 40.39 26.14 -5.52
CA PRO A 62 40.29 27.52 -5.03
C PRO A 62 39.28 28.42 -5.78
N ALA A 63 38.78 29.43 -5.06
CA ALA A 63 37.99 30.58 -5.53
C ALA A 63 38.91 31.61 -6.29
N PRO A 64 38.42 32.72 -6.89
CA PRO A 64 37.07 33.31 -6.87
C PRO A 64 36.56 33.89 -8.23
N GLU A 65 35.37 34.50 -8.18
CA GLU A 65 34.83 35.58 -9.05
C GLU A 65 33.82 35.26 -10.18
N GLU A 66 32.79 36.13 -10.18
CA GLU A 66 31.77 36.44 -11.20
C GLU A 66 30.54 35.51 -11.35
N GLN A 67 29.42 35.98 -10.79
CA GLN A 67 28.07 35.75 -11.35
C GLN A 67 27.97 36.49 -12.72
N PRO A 68 26.99 36.23 -13.62
CA PRO A 68 25.74 35.49 -13.44
C PRO A 68 25.34 34.57 -14.64
N GLU A 69 24.15 33.96 -14.51
CA GLU A 69 23.29 33.47 -15.59
C GLU A 69 23.41 32.01 -16.12
N GLU A 70 22.26 31.35 -15.94
CA GLU A 70 21.57 30.45 -16.86
C GLU A 70 22.10 29.03 -17.13
N THR A 71 21.18 28.08 -16.85
CA THR A 71 21.08 26.74 -17.45
C THR A 71 22.26 25.80 -17.25
N THR A 72 22.16 24.87 -16.29
CA THR A 72 21.73 23.49 -16.59
C THR A 72 21.65 22.64 -15.32
N THR A 73 20.50 22.01 -15.17
CA THR A 73 20.14 20.92 -14.26
C THR A 73 21.14 19.74 -14.32
N ALA A 74 21.79 19.42 -13.21
CA ALA A 74 22.48 18.14 -13.00
C ALA A 74 22.03 17.53 -11.65
N THR A 75 20.90 16.85 -11.69
CA THR A 75 20.28 16.16 -10.57
C THR A 75 20.96 14.81 -10.31
N VAL A 76 21.51 14.67 -9.10
CA VAL A 76 21.82 13.37 -8.48
C VAL A 76 20.54 12.52 -8.48
N ALA A 77 20.60 11.34 -9.09
CA ALA A 77 19.46 10.47 -9.41
C ALA A 77 18.67 9.99 -8.17
N LYS A 78 17.84 10.87 -7.60
CA LYS A 78 16.60 10.45 -6.95
C LYS A 78 15.74 9.87 -8.06
N ILE A 79 15.62 8.55 -8.13
CA ILE A 79 14.63 7.91 -9.01
C ILE A 79 13.29 8.53 -8.69
N SER A 80 12.79 9.37 -9.58
CA SER A 80 11.47 9.94 -9.41
C SER A 80 10.45 8.87 -9.82
N GLU A 81 9.29 8.88 -9.17
CA GLU A 81 8.15 8.04 -9.59
C GLU A 81 7.84 8.28 -11.09
N CYS A 82 8.00 9.53 -11.54
CA CYS A 82 7.79 9.97 -12.91
C CYS A 82 8.72 9.27 -13.90
N ASP A 83 10.01 9.12 -13.58
CA ASP A 83 10.97 8.47 -14.49
C ASP A 83 10.62 6.99 -14.69
N LEU A 84 10.26 6.29 -13.60
CA LEU A 84 9.83 4.89 -13.67
C LEU A 84 8.54 4.76 -14.49
N THR A 85 7.54 5.62 -14.26
CA THR A 85 6.30 5.59 -15.05
C THR A 85 6.54 5.90 -16.53
N ALA A 86 7.41 6.86 -16.84
CA ALA A 86 7.75 7.22 -18.22
C ALA A 86 8.44 6.06 -18.95
N THR A 87 9.31 5.31 -18.27
CA THR A 87 9.92 4.11 -18.88
C THR A 87 8.92 2.99 -19.15
N ILE A 88 7.93 2.79 -18.27
CA ILE A 88 6.86 1.81 -18.48
C ILE A 88 5.93 2.25 -19.62
N GLU A 89 5.68 3.56 -19.75
CA GLU A 89 4.89 4.12 -20.85
C GLU A 89 5.59 3.95 -22.21
N GLN A 90 6.91 4.17 -22.26
CA GLN A 90 7.69 4.04 -23.50
C GLN A 90 8.01 2.59 -23.89
N ARG A 91 8.35 1.74 -22.92
CA ARG A 91 8.81 0.35 -23.17
C ARG A 91 7.72 -0.70 -22.96
N GLY A 92 6.55 -0.30 -22.47
CA GLY A 92 5.44 -1.19 -22.17
C GLY A 92 5.61 -1.95 -20.85
N PRO A 93 4.90 -3.09 -20.67
CA PRO A 93 4.88 -3.83 -19.42
C PRO A 93 6.30 -4.21 -18.97
N GLN A 94 6.76 -3.74 -17.81
CA GLN A 94 8.10 -4.04 -17.28
C GLN A 94 8.07 -4.75 -15.93
N THR A 95 9.07 -5.60 -15.67
CA THR A 95 9.24 -6.21 -14.34
C THR A 95 9.99 -5.27 -13.40
N ALA A 96 9.84 -5.51 -12.09
CA ALA A 96 10.59 -4.78 -11.07
C ALA A 96 12.11 -4.96 -11.24
N ASP A 97 12.56 -6.13 -11.70
CA ASP A 97 13.97 -6.46 -11.90
C ASP A 97 14.54 -5.73 -13.14
N GLU A 98 13.79 -5.67 -14.24
CA GLU A 98 14.17 -4.90 -15.43
C GLU A 98 14.33 -3.41 -15.10
N LEU A 99 13.37 -2.83 -14.37
CA LEU A 99 13.46 -1.45 -13.88
C LEU A 99 14.64 -1.26 -12.91
N ALA A 100 14.88 -2.22 -12.02
CA ALA A 100 16.00 -2.17 -11.10
C ALA A 100 17.35 -2.12 -11.85
N THR A 101 17.51 -2.91 -12.93
CA THR A 101 18.71 -2.87 -13.77
C THR A 101 18.87 -1.55 -14.53
N LEU A 102 17.78 -0.99 -15.08
CA LEU A 102 17.82 0.26 -15.84
C LEU A 102 18.17 1.47 -14.97
N PHE A 103 17.66 1.49 -13.74
CA PHE A 103 17.84 2.59 -12.81
C PHE A 103 18.99 2.35 -11.81
N GLY A 104 19.75 1.27 -11.96
CA GLY A 104 20.87 0.93 -11.07
C GLY A 104 20.44 0.77 -9.61
N THR A 105 19.24 0.22 -9.36
CA THR A 105 18.68 0.06 -8.01
C THR A 105 18.20 -1.34 -7.73
N THR A 106 17.49 -1.52 -6.61
CA THR A 106 16.95 -2.81 -6.20
C THR A 106 15.47 -2.90 -6.53
N SER A 107 15.00 -4.09 -6.87
CA SER A 107 13.60 -4.36 -7.18
C SER A 107 12.66 -3.96 -6.04
N ARG A 108 13.14 -4.06 -4.78
CA ARG A 108 12.42 -3.58 -3.59
C ARG A 108 12.22 -2.06 -3.61
N LYS A 109 13.25 -1.30 -3.99
CA LYS A 109 13.19 0.16 -4.09
C LYS A 109 12.22 0.58 -5.20
N VAL A 110 12.30 -0.05 -6.37
CA VAL A 110 11.35 0.16 -7.48
C VAL A 110 9.90 -0.11 -7.03
N ALA A 111 9.66 -1.26 -6.38
CA ALA A 111 8.33 -1.60 -5.88
C ALA A 111 7.82 -0.59 -4.84
N SER A 112 8.70 -0.11 -3.95
CA SER A 112 8.33 0.92 -2.96
C SER A 112 7.99 2.27 -3.60
N THR A 113 8.72 2.67 -4.65
CA THR A 113 8.47 3.92 -5.37
C THR A 113 7.17 3.85 -6.18
N LEU A 114 6.89 2.71 -6.82
CA LEU A 114 5.68 2.50 -7.61
C LEU A 114 4.43 2.19 -6.78
N ALA A 115 4.57 1.89 -5.48
CA ALA A 115 3.43 1.57 -4.62
C ALA A 115 2.38 2.70 -4.59
N MET A 116 2.84 3.95 -4.54
CA MET A 116 1.96 5.12 -4.57
C MET A 116 1.26 5.27 -5.92
N ALA A 117 1.98 5.08 -7.03
CA ALA A 117 1.43 5.08 -8.39
C ALA A 117 0.31 4.04 -8.56
N ILE A 118 0.51 2.84 -8.00
CA ILE A 118 -0.47 1.75 -8.01
C ILE A 118 -1.68 2.11 -7.15
N SER A 119 -1.47 2.64 -5.94
CA SER A 119 -2.56 3.04 -5.05
C SER A 119 -3.45 4.14 -5.63
N LYS A 120 -2.87 5.04 -6.43
CA LYS A 120 -3.57 6.10 -7.15
C LYS A 120 -4.17 5.65 -8.49
N GLY A 121 -4.01 4.38 -8.85
CA GLY A 121 -4.53 3.82 -10.10
C GLY A 121 -3.81 4.30 -11.36
N ARG A 122 -2.59 4.85 -11.25
CA ARG A 122 -1.76 5.27 -12.38
C ARG A 122 -0.93 4.15 -12.99
N LEU A 123 -0.78 3.04 -12.27
CA LEU A 123 -0.14 1.83 -12.73
C LEU A 123 -0.95 0.61 -12.27
N ILE A 124 -0.99 -0.42 -13.10
CA ILE A 124 -1.59 -1.70 -12.77
C ILE A 124 -0.49 -2.75 -12.73
N ARG A 125 -0.48 -3.56 -11.67
CA ARG A 125 0.41 -4.73 -11.57
C ARG A 125 -0.35 -5.96 -12.07
N VAL A 126 0.06 -6.50 -13.22
CA VAL A 126 -0.55 -7.69 -13.84
C VAL A 126 0.42 -8.86 -13.73
N ASN A 127 -0.10 -10.05 -13.43
CA ASN A 127 0.68 -11.29 -13.50
C ASN A 127 0.63 -11.82 -14.94
N GLN A 128 1.77 -11.84 -15.63
CA GLN A 128 1.93 -12.41 -16.96
C GLN A 128 2.97 -13.53 -16.88
N ASN A 129 2.60 -14.74 -17.25
CA ASN A 129 3.49 -15.92 -17.28
C ASN A 129 4.20 -16.19 -15.94
N GLY A 130 3.52 -15.95 -14.81
CA GLY A 130 4.07 -16.17 -13.46
C GLY A 130 4.97 -15.05 -12.94
N LYS A 131 5.14 -13.95 -13.69
CA LYS A 131 5.93 -12.78 -13.30
C LYS A 131 5.04 -11.53 -13.25
N PHE A 132 5.27 -10.70 -12.24
CA PHE A 132 4.54 -9.45 -12.09
C PHE A 132 5.16 -8.36 -12.96
N ARG A 133 4.35 -7.78 -13.85
CA ARG A 133 4.72 -6.63 -14.68
C ARG A 133 3.86 -5.42 -14.31
N TYR A 134 4.46 -4.24 -14.33
CA TYR A 134 3.79 -2.97 -14.16
C TYR A 134 3.37 -2.44 -15.53
N CYS A 135 2.11 -2.02 -15.66
CA CYS A 135 1.49 -1.58 -16.91
C CYS A 135 0.75 -0.25 -16.71
N MET A 136 0.62 0.53 -17.78
CA MET A 136 -0.23 1.72 -17.79
C MET A 136 -1.73 1.33 -17.80
N PRO A 137 -2.58 1.95 -16.96
CA PRO A 137 -4.02 1.79 -17.03
C PRO A 137 -4.51 2.35 -18.38
N GLY A 138 -5.07 1.50 -19.24
CA GLY A 138 -5.67 1.91 -20.51
C GLY A 138 -4.82 1.66 -21.76
N GLY A 139 -3.54 1.27 -21.64
CA GLY A 139 -2.74 0.81 -22.78
C GLY A 139 -2.84 -0.70 -22.94
N ASN A 140 -3.66 -1.17 -23.90
CA ASN A 140 -3.82 -2.58 -24.33
C ASN A 140 -3.44 -3.63 -23.27
N LEU A 141 -4.34 -3.87 -22.32
CA LEU A 141 -4.32 -5.09 -21.53
C LEU A 141 -4.45 -6.27 -22.51
N PRO A 142 -3.55 -7.28 -22.50
CA PRO A 142 -3.91 -8.56 -23.08
C PRO A 142 -5.13 -9.08 -22.30
N ALA A 143 -6.14 -9.51 -23.04
CA ALA A 143 -7.44 -9.93 -22.53
C ALA A 143 -7.34 -10.75 -21.24
N GLU A 144 -8.27 -10.50 -20.32
CA GLU A 144 -8.51 -11.32 -19.15
C GLU A 144 -8.38 -12.82 -19.49
N PRO A 145 -7.59 -13.61 -18.72
CA PRO A 145 -7.94 -14.99 -18.57
C PRO A 145 -9.17 -15.07 -17.65
N LYS A 146 -10.31 -15.15 -18.33
CA LYS A 146 -11.58 -15.73 -17.88
C LYS A 146 -11.32 -17.01 -17.06
N ALA A 147 -12.06 -17.14 -15.96
CA ALA A 147 -12.02 -18.28 -15.06
C ALA A 147 -12.11 -19.64 -15.78
N ALA A 148 -11.29 -20.61 -15.34
CA ALA A 148 -11.54 -22.03 -15.52
C ALA A 148 -11.13 -22.78 -14.24
N SER A 149 -12.14 -23.41 -13.66
CA SER A 149 -12.14 -24.31 -12.52
C SER A 149 -11.59 -25.71 -12.86
N VAL A 150 -10.94 -26.34 -11.86
CA VAL A 150 -10.89 -27.78 -11.52
C VAL A 150 -10.26 -28.76 -12.54
N ALA A 151 -9.23 -29.47 -12.09
CA ALA A 151 -9.11 -30.93 -12.22
C ALA A 151 -8.15 -31.50 -11.17
N GLU A 152 -8.58 -32.60 -10.58
CA GLU A 152 -7.95 -33.43 -9.55
C GLU A 152 -6.62 -34.04 -10.00
N THR A 153 -5.69 -34.27 -9.06
CA THR A 153 -4.78 -35.40 -9.14
C THR A 153 -4.66 -36.07 -7.78
N ASP A 154 -5.00 -37.34 -7.79
CA ASP A 154 -5.06 -38.28 -6.69
C ASP A 154 -3.72 -39.01 -6.49
N GLY A 155 -3.47 -39.43 -5.25
CA GLY A 155 -2.62 -40.60 -4.94
C GLY A 155 -1.15 -40.36 -4.58
N LYS A 156 -0.82 -40.39 -3.28
CA LYS A 156 -0.04 -41.52 -2.69
C LYS A 156 0.05 -41.50 -1.15
N ALA A 157 -0.51 -42.56 -0.56
CA ALA A 157 -0.06 -43.35 0.60
C ALA A 157 0.10 -42.72 2.02
N PHE A 158 -0.82 -43.19 2.88
CA PHE A 158 -0.82 -43.34 4.35
C PHE A 158 0.41 -44.09 4.94
N PRO A 159 0.69 -44.02 6.26
CA PRO A 159 -0.03 -44.81 7.28
C PRO A 159 -0.49 -44.06 8.55
N GLN A 160 -1.71 -44.41 9.00
CA GLN A 160 -2.20 -44.38 10.39
C GLN A 160 -1.47 -45.46 11.24
N PRO A 161 -1.41 -45.38 12.59
CA PRO A 161 -2.53 -45.73 13.51
C PRO A 161 -2.55 -44.84 14.78
N ALA A 162 -3.50 -44.85 15.72
CA ALA A 162 -4.34 -45.92 16.23
C ALA A 162 -5.59 -45.35 16.94
N CYS A 163 -6.72 -46.04 16.71
CA CYS A 163 -7.79 -46.44 17.63
C CYS A 163 -8.14 -45.55 18.85
N VAL A 164 -9.43 -45.26 19.04
CA VAL A 164 -10.34 -46.05 19.92
C VAL A 164 -11.71 -45.34 20.06
N ALA A 165 -12.75 -46.11 19.76
CA ALA A 165 -14.15 -46.10 20.26
C ALA A 165 -15.11 -44.90 20.04
N LEU A 166 -16.11 -45.16 19.18
CA LEU A 166 -17.50 -44.72 19.35
C LEU A 166 -18.16 -45.41 20.57
N PRO A 167 -19.24 -44.84 21.11
CA PRO A 167 -20.58 -45.43 20.94
C PRO A 167 -21.57 -44.36 20.41
N VAL A 168 -22.33 -44.60 19.32
CA VAL A 168 -23.66 -45.26 19.25
C VAL A 168 -24.65 -44.71 20.27
N GLN A 169 -25.62 -43.90 19.82
CA GLN A 169 -27.07 -44.13 20.01
C GLN A 169 -27.89 -43.46 18.89
N GLU A 170 -28.91 -44.18 18.44
CA GLU A 170 -29.84 -43.93 17.33
C GLU A 170 -31.12 -43.18 17.76
N ALA A 171 -31.73 -42.54 16.76
CA ALA A 171 -33.16 -42.33 16.51
C ALA A 171 -34.02 -41.50 17.49
N ALA A 172 -34.57 -40.39 16.95
CA ALA A 172 -36.01 -40.20 16.76
C ALA A 172 -36.30 -38.89 16.00
N THR A 173 -37.07 -39.01 14.93
CA THR A 173 -37.79 -37.94 14.23
C THR A 173 -38.87 -37.31 15.11
N GLN A 174 -39.20 -36.04 14.82
CA GLN A 174 -40.57 -35.55 14.52
C GLN A 174 -40.93 -34.22 15.22
N GLU A 175 -41.33 -33.27 14.34
CA GLU A 175 -42.30 -32.18 14.47
C GLU A 175 -42.39 -31.37 15.77
N ASP A 176 -42.24 -30.04 15.68
CA ASP A 176 -43.42 -29.18 15.76
C ASP A 176 -43.06 -27.70 15.50
N ILE A 177 -43.81 -27.13 14.57
CA ILE A 177 -43.95 -25.70 14.34
C ILE A 177 -44.90 -25.19 15.42
N LYS A 178 -44.51 -24.16 16.20
CA LYS A 178 -45.43 -23.09 16.67
C LYS A 178 -44.75 -22.00 17.51
N THR A 179 -45.24 -20.79 17.27
CA THR A 179 -45.32 -19.60 18.13
C THR A 179 -44.05 -18.78 18.41
N GLU A 180 -43.82 -17.79 17.56
CA GLU A 180 -44.09 -16.38 17.89
C GLU A 180 -44.04 -16.04 19.39
N THR A 181 -42.94 -15.46 19.84
CA THR A 181 -42.90 -14.67 21.08
C THR A 181 -42.24 -13.33 20.75
N VAL A 182 -43.09 -12.33 20.55
CA VAL A 182 -42.79 -10.92 20.26
C VAL A 182 -42.29 -10.21 21.53
N ALA A 183 -41.24 -10.73 22.16
CA ALA A 183 -40.74 -10.19 23.44
C ALA A 183 -39.22 -10.05 23.51
N ASP A 184 -38.53 -9.85 22.39
CA ASP A 184 -37.10 -9.47 22.40
C ASP A 184 -36.77 -8.28 21.48
N ILE A 185 -37.80 -7.49 21.13
CA ILE A 185 -37.67 -6.24 20.34
C ILE A 185 -37.42 -5.01 21.23
N VAL A 186 -37.36 -5.15 22.55
CA VAL A 186 -37.03 -4.02 23.44
C VAL A 186 -36.06 -4.47 24.52
N GLN A 187 -34.79 -4.63 24.14
CA GLN A 187 -33.74 -4.16 25.05
C GLN A 187 -33.40 -2.73 24.66
N PRO A 188 -33.58 -1.76 25.58
CA PRO A 188 -33.37 -0.36 25.29
C PRO A 188 -31.89 -0.14 24.97
N LEU A 189 -31.66 0.72 23.99
CA LEU A 189 -30.40 1.37 23.66
C LEU A 189 -29.97 2.28 24.81
N GLU A 190 -29.72 1.69 25.99
CA GLU A 190 -29.12 2.36 27.12
C GLU A 190 -27.67 2.64 26.77
N LYS A 191 -27.44 3.92 26.48
CA LYS A 191 -26.16 4.58 26.29
C LYS A 191 -25.21 4.19 27.40
N ARG A 192 -24.49 3.07 27.25
CA ARG A 192 -23.36 2.77 28.10
C ARG A 192 -22.21 3.65 27.67
N VAL A 193 -22.18 4.85 28.25
CA VAL A 193 -21.00 5.72 28.28
C VAL A 193 -19.95 5.04 29.17
N ASP A 194 -19.46 3.88 28.74
CA ASP A 194 -18.28 3.26 29.34
C ASP A 194 -17.09 3.56 28.42
N ASN A 195 -16.85 4.86 28.20
CA ASN A 195 -15.71 5.37 27.43
C ASN A 195 -14.38 5.26 28.18
N LEU A 196 -14.31 4.49 29.28
CA LEU A 196 -13.10 4.32 30.09
C LEU A 196 -12.62 2.86 30.20
N VAL A 197 -13.35 1.88 29.67
CA VAL A 197 -12.93 0.47 29.74
C VAL A 197 -12.69 -0.02 28.32
N LEU A 198 -11.42 -0.28 27.99
CA LEU A 198 -11.05 -0.95 26.75
C LEU A 198 -11.87 -2.25 26.63
N PRO A 199 -12.66 -2.43 25.56
CA PRO A 199 -13.37 -3.67 25.33
C PRO A 199 -12.39 -4.83 25.37
N SER A 200 -12.78 -5.94 26.00
CA SER A 200 -11.92 -7.11 26.03
C SER A 200 -11.59 -7.58 24.61
N LEU A 201 -10.38 -8.12 24.40
CA LEU A 201 -9.97 -8.65 23.09
C LEU A 201 -10.97 -9.68 22.54
N ARG A 202 -11.62 -10.46 23.42
CA ARG A 202 -12.66 -11.42 23.04
C ARG A 202 -13.91 -10.72 22.49
N GLN A 203 -14.34 -9.63 23.12
CA GLN A 203 -15.49 -8.84 22.68
C GLN A 203 -15.19 -8.13 21.36
N ALA A 204 -14.02 -7.50 21.22
CA ALA A 204 -13.58 -6.90 19.96
C ALA A 204 -13.53 -7.91 18.82
N ASN A 205 -13.03 -9.13 19.06
CA ASN A 205 -13.02 -10.20 18.06
C ASN A 205 -14.42 -10.71 17.71
N ARG A 206 -15.36 -10.74 18.66
CA ARG A 206 -16.76 -11.10 18.39
C ARG A 206 -17.42 -10.07 17.48
N GLU A 207 -17.23 -8.78 17.77
CA GLU A 207 -17.75 -7.71 16.93
C GLU A 207 -17.09 -7.70 15.54
N LEU A 208 -15.80 -8.00 15.45
CA LEU A 208 -15.12 -8.17 14.16
C LEU A 208 -15.76 -9.30 13.32
N ARG A 209 -16.15 -10.43 13.96
CA ARG A 209 -16.83 -11.53 13.25
C ARG A 209 -18.22 -11.11 12.78
N ARG A 210 -18.97 -10.37 13.60
CA ARG A 210 -20.29 -9.82 13.24
C ARG A 210 -20.17 -8.87 12.06
N ALA A 211 -19.28 -7.88 12.15
CA ALA A 211 -19.01 -6.93 11.08
C ALA A 211 -18.60 -7.64 9.77
N LYS A 212 -17.71 -8.64 9.84
CA LYS A 212 -17.35 -9.46 8.67
C LYS A 212 -18.54 -10.21 8.08
N SER A 213 -19.43 -10.73 8.91
CA SER A 213 -20.64 -11.40 8.44
C SER A 213 -21.63 -10.42 7.79
N ASP A 214 -21.74 -9.20 8.32
CA ASP A 214 -22.61 -8.18 7.77
C ASP A 214 -22.06 -7.61 6.47
N ILE A 215 -20.74 -7.43 6.35
CA ILE A 215 -20.09 -7.09 5.08
C ILE A 215 -20.44 -8.12 4.01
N ARG A 216 -20.36 -9.42 4.31
CA ARG A 216 -20.75 -10.48 3.36
C ARG A 216 -22.23 -10.42 2.98
N LYS A 217 -23.12 -10.04 3.89
CA LYS A 217 -24.54 -9.83 3.57
C LYS A 217 -24.72 -8.64 2.63
N TRP A 218 -24.06 -7.52 2.93
CA TRP A 218 -24.08 -6.33 2.08
C TRP A 218 -23.47 -6.58 0.70
N GLU A 219 -22.41 -7.39 0.59
CA GLU A 219 -21.87 -7.82 -0.71
C GLU A 219 -22.90 -8.56 -1.55
N ARG A 220 -23.71 -9.45 -0.94
CA ARG A 220 -24.81 -10.14 -1.63
C ARG A 220 -25.90 -9.17 -2.07
N VAL A 221 -26.28 -8.23 -1.21
CA VAL A 221 -27.26 -7.19 -1.56
C VAL A 221 -26.74 -6.34 -2.73
N CYS A 222 -25.49 -5.91 -2.68
CA CYS A 222 -24.86 -5.16 -3.76
C CYS A 222 -24.80 -5.98 -5.07
N ALA A 223 -24.54 -7.29 -5.00
CA ALA A 223 -24.59 -8.16 -6.16
C ALA A 223 -26.01 -8.24 -6.75
N ALA A 224 -27.02 -8.46 -5.91
CA ALA A 224 -28.43 -8.48 -6.34
C ALA A 224 -28.87 -7.15 -6.95
N LEU A 225 -28.50 -6.02 -6.34
CA LEU A 225 -28.79 -4.69 -6.86
C LEU A 225 -28.09 -4.43 -8.19
N ARG A 226 -26.85 -4.92 -8.39
CA ARG A 226 -26.16 -4.82 -9.68
C ARG A 226 -26.88 -5.60 -10.77
N GLU A 227 -27.36 -6.81 -10.47
CA GLU A 227 -28.16 -7.59 -11.42
C GLU A 227 -29.48 -6.89 -11.75
N LEU A 228 -30.21 -6.38 -10.76
CA LEU A 228 -31.43 -5.61 -10.99
C LEU A 228 -31.18 -4.35 -11.83
N ASN A 229 -30.06 -3.68 -11.59
CA ASN A 229 -29.70 -2.47 -12.34
C ASN A 229 -29.38 -2.75 -13.82
N LYS A 230 -29.02 -3.98 -14.20
CA LYS A 230 -28.88 -4.34 -15.63
C LYS A 230 -30.22 -4.29 -16.37
N TYR A 231 -31.31 -4.53 -15.65
CA TYR A 231 -32.67 -4.53 -16.18
C TYR A 231 -33.43 -3.26 -15.81
N ARG A 232 -32.73 -2.18 -15.43
CA ARG A 232 -33.33 -0.93 -14.97
C ARG A 232 -34.38 -0.39 -15.95
N ASP A 233 -34.11 -0.46 -17.25
CA ASP A 233 -35.01 0.06 -18.28
C ASP A 233 -36.30 -0.76 -18.38
N ILE A 234 -36.20 -2.09 -18.25
CA ILE A 234 -37.35 -3.00 -18.23
C ILE A 234 -38.18 -2.80 -16.95
N VAL A 235 -37.51 -2.66 -15.80
CA VAL A 235 -38.18 -2.37 -14.53
C VAL A 235 -38.87 -1.01 -14.58
N ALA A 236 -38.27 0.00 -15.22
CA ALA A 236 -38.87 1.31 -15.41
C ALA A 236 -40.10 1.28 -16.33
N GLN A 237 -40.06 0.49 -17.42
CA GLN A 237 -41.19 0.27 -18.31
C GLN A 237 -42.36 -0.40 -17.59
N LEU A 238 -42.10 -1.47 -16.85
CA LEU A 238 -43.13 -2.16 -16.05
C LEU A 238 -43.75 -1.26 -14.98
N CYS A 239 -42.95 -0.41 -14.34
CA CYS A 239 -43.46 0.55 -13.36
C CYS A 239 -44.34 1.63 -14.01
N GLN A 240 -44.02 2.06 -15.24
CA GLN A 240 -44.82 3.04 -15.98
C GLN A 240 -46.14 2.43 -16.48
N GLU A 241 -46.11 1.20 -16.99
CA GLU A 241 -47.30 0.47 -17.43
C GLU A 241 -48.26 0.20 -16.27
N ALA A 242 -47.74 -0.24 -15.12
CA ALA A 242 -48.55 -0.47 -13.91
C ALA A 242 -49.23 0.80 -13.38
N THR A 243 -48.63 1.98 -13.56
CA THR A 243 -49.25 3.26 -13.19
C THR A 243 -50.27 3.77 -14.21
N SER A 244 -50.24 3.27 -15.45
CA SER A 244 -51.18 3.67 -16.50
C SER A 244 -52.47 2.84 -16.54
N GLU A 245 -52.51 1.68 -15.86
CA GLU A 245 -53.71 0.84 -15.76
C GLU A 245 -54.63 1.22 -14.57
N GLN A 246 -54.26 2.23 -13.78
CA GLN A 246 -55.02 2.69 -12.61
C GLN A 246 -55.78 4.02 -12.80
N ASP A 247 -55.71 4.63 -13.99
CA ASP A 247 -56.51 5.78 -14.43
C ASP A 247 -57.55 5.37 -15.49
#